data_AF-A0A176UA85-F1
#
_entry.id   AF-A0A176UA85-F1
#
_cell.length_a   1.000
_cell.length_b   1.000
_cell.length_c   1.000
_cell.angle_alpha   90.00
_cell.angle_beta   90.00
_cell.angle_gamma   90.00
#
_symmetry.space_group_name_H-M   'P 1'
#
loop_
_entity.id
_entity.type
_entity.pdbx_description
1 polymer ?
#
loop_
_entity_poly.entity_id
_entity_poly.type
_entity_poly.pdbx_seq_one_letter_code
_entity_poly.pdbx_strand_id
1 'polypeptide(L)'
;MHTVQLLLKTSKYERHEIDRRFHALAHLHNVCVKHARKCMIRLQHDKRYAELRQLYNELVKKEKMSKEEKLQKKKLAKQLAACRTEQGLSKASLEHYIKVCGKQFSKLLSSQQVQAEADRVWCGVERCLFGSGKELHFKKL
;
A
#
# COMPACT_ATOMS: atom_id res chain seq x y z
N MET A 1 12.62 33.68 0.66
CA MET A 1 13.47 32.46 0.65
C MET A 1 13.97 32.26 -0.77
N HIS A 2 15.23 32.58 -1.06
CA HIS A 2 15.83 32.30 -2.37
C HIS A 2 16.46 30.90 -2.31
N THR A 3 16.10 30.00 -3.22
CA THR A 3 16.71 28.67 -3.33
C THR A 3 17.54 28.61 -4.60
N VAL A 4 18.83 28.31 -4.44
CA VAL A 4 19.76 28.10 -5.55
C VAL A 4 19.76 26.62 -5.90
N GLN A 5 19.47 26.28 -7.16
CA GLN A 5 19.54 24.91 -7.66
C GLN A 5 20.81 24.73 -8.47
N LEU A 6 21.67 23.80 -8.04
CA LEU A 6 22.91 23.46 -8.75
C LEU A 6 22.80 22.04 -9.31
N LEU A 7 23.30 21.85 -10.53
CA LEU A 7 23.37 20.54 -11.16
C LEU A 7 24.38 19.64 -10.42
N LEU A 8 23.95 18.45 -10.02
CA LEU A 8 24.82 17.46 -9.41
C LEU A 8 25.75 16.86 -10.48
N LYS A 9 27.02 17.27 -10.48
CA LYS A 9 28.06 16.68 -11.35
C LYS A 9 28.61 15.41 -10.69
N THR A 10 28.20 14.25 -11.19
CA THR A 10 28.64 12.94 -10.67
C THR A 10 29.72 12.31 -11.55
N SER A 11 30.72 11.73 -10.88
CA SER A 11 31.70 10.82 -11.49
C SER A 11 31.04 9.53 -11.98
N LYS A 12 31.78 8.72 -12.76
CA LYS A 12 31.30 7.42 -13.25
C LYS A 12 30.98 6.45 -12.09
N TYR A 13 31.81 6.46 -11.06
CA TYR A 13 31.62 5.61 -9.88
C TYR A 13 30.36 6.00 -9.08
N GLU A 14 30.17 7.30 -8.83
CA GLU A 14 28.99 7.78 -8.10
C GLU A 14 27.70 7.47 -8.84
N ARG A 15 27.67 7.62 -10.18
CA ARG A 15 26.52 7.21 -10.99
C ARG A 15 26.21 5.72 -10.81
N HIS A 16 27.23 4.87 -10.89
CA HIS A 16 27.06 3.44 -10.70
C HIS A 16 26.48 3.09 -9.33
N GLU A 17 26.97 3.71 -8.25
CA GLU A 17 26.45 3.50 -6.90
C GLU A 17 25.01 3.99 -6.74
N ILE A 18 24.68 5.13 -7.32
CA ILE A 18 23.33 5.69 -7.33
C ILE A 18 22.37 4.76 -8.07
N ASP A 19 22.73 4.33 -9.28
CA ASP A 19 21.91 3.44 -10.11
C ASP A 19 21.65 2.11 -9.40
N ARG A 20 22.69 1.53 -8.78
CA ARG A 20 22.58 0.28 -8.02
C ARG A 20 21.57 0.40 -6.87
N ARG A 21 21.58 1.52 -6.14
CA ARG A 21 20.64 1.77 -5.04
C ARG A 21 19.22 2.02 -5.54
N PHE A 22 19.05 2.79 -6.61
CA PHE A 22 17.72 3.02 -7.20
C PHE A 22 17.12 1.73 -7.76
N HIS A 23 17.93 0.89 -8.40
CA HIS A 23 17.49 -0.40 -8.90
C HIS A 23 17.03 -1.32 -7.76
N ALA A 24 17.79 -1.39 -6.66
CA ALA A 24 17.39 -2.15 -5.47
C ALA A 24 16.05 -1.66 -4.88
N LEU A 25 15.89 -0.34 -4.78
CA LEU A 25 14.68 0.30 -4.26
C LEU A 25 13.46 0.07 -5.17
N ALA A 26 13.63 0.20 -6.49
CA ALA A 26 12.57 -0.07 -7.46
C ALA A 26 12.20 -1.57 -7.51
N HIS A 27 13.17 -2.46 -7.39
CA HIS A 27 12.91 -3.89 -7.26
C HIS A 27 12.08 -4.19 -6.00
N LEU A 28 12.48 -3.63 -4.85
CA LEU A 28 11.76 -3.81 -3.58
C LEU A 28 10.32 -3.26 -3.65
N HIS A 29 10.13 -2.10 -4.28
CA HIS A 29 8.82 -1.55 -4.58
C HIS A 29 7.96 -2.53 -5.39
N ASN A 30 8.51 -3.07 -6.48
CA ASN A 30 7.78 -3.99 -7.36
C ASN A 30 7.43 -5.31 -6.67
N VAL A 31 8.30 -5.83 -5.80
CA VAL A 31 8.01 -7.00 -4.95
C VAL A 31 6.83 -6.71 -4.02
N CYS A 32 6.80 -5.51 -3.41
CA CYS A 32 5.71 -5.09 -2.53
C CYS A 32 4.39 -4.91 -3.31
N VAL A 33 4.44 -4.27 -4.49
CA VAL A 33 3.27 -4.12 -5.39
C VAL A 33 2.70 -5.48 -5.80
N LYS A 34 3.56 -6.43 -6.17
CA LYS A 34 3.13 -7.81 -6.52
C LYS A 34 2.39 -8.47 -5.36
N HIS A 35 2.94 -8.35 -4.14
CA HIS A 35 2.30 -8.90 -2.94
C HIS A 35 0.96 -8.22 -2.65
N ALA A 36 0.92 -6.89 -2.66
CA ALA A 36 -0.30 -6.12 -2.41
C ALA A 36 -1.40 -6.44 -3.43
N ARG A 37 -1.07 -6.53 -4.74
CA ARG A 37 -1.99 -6.98 -5.80
C ARG A 37 -2.58 -8.36 -5.48
N LYS A 38 -1.74 -9.33 -5.09
CA LYS A 38 -2.21 -10.67 -4.70
C LYS A 38 -3.17 -10.63 -3.50
N CYS A 39 -2.89 -9.80 -2.49
CA CYS A 39 -3.78 -9.61 -1.35
C CYS A 39 -5.12 -8.98 -1.75
N MET A 40 -5.10 -7.96 -2.63
CA MET A 40 -6.33 -7.33 -3.14
C MET A 40 -7.18 -8.31 -3.96
N ILE A 41 -6.57 -9.12 -4.83
CA ILE A 41 -7.29 -10.14 -5.60
C ILE A 41 -7.95 -11.13 -4.64
N ARG A 42 -7.23 -11.62 -3.61
CA ARG A 42 -7.82 -12.53 -2.60
C ARG A 42 -9.00 -11.89 -1.87
N LEU A 43 -8.88 -10.63 -1.48
CA LEU A 43 -9.96 -9.89 -0.84
C LEU A 43 -11.19 -9.74 -1.75
N GLN A 44 -10.98 -9.51 -3.05
CA GLN A 44 -12.07 -9.39 -4.02
C GLN A 44 -12.83 -10.71 -4.23
N HIS A 45 -12.14 -11.85 -4.12
CA HIS A 45 -12.75 -13.17 -4.25
C HIS A 45 -13.35 -13.69 -2.93
N ASP A 46 -13.17 -12.98 -1.82
CA ASP A 46 -13.76 -13.35 -0.54
C ASP A 46 -15.26 -13.03 -0.54
N LYS A 47 -16.07 -14.09 -0.56
CA LYS A 47 -17.55 -13.99 -0.55
C LYS A 47 -18.06 -13.23 0.67
N ARG A 48 -17.44 -13.45 1.85
CA ARG A 48 -17.85 -12.80 3.10
C ARG A 48 -17.61 -11.30 3.01
N TYR A 49 -16.47 -10.91 2.45
CA TYR A 49 -16.15 -9.50 2.23
C TYR A 49 -17.13 -8.84 1.24
N ALA A 50 -17.49 -9.54 0.16
CA ALA A 50 -18.44 -9.06 -0.83
C ALA A 50 -19.84 -8.80 -0.23
N GLU A 51 -20.37 -9.76 0.54
CA GLU A 51 -21.66 -9.64 1.25
C GLU A 51 -21.65 -8.50 2.26
N LEU A 52 -20.62 -8.43 3.13
CA LEU A 52 -20.47 -7.34 4.09
C LEU A 52 -20.39 -5.97 3.42
N ARG A 53 -19.73 -5.90 2.26
CA ARG A 53 -19.60 -4.65 1.50
C ARG A 53 -20.92 -4.23 0.86
N GLN A 54 -21.75 -5.17 0.41
CA GLN A 54 -23.09 -4.90 -0.10
C GLN A 54 -23.98 -4.30 1.00
N LEU A 55 -24.07 -4.98 2.16
CA LEU A 55 -24.84 -4.50 3.31
C LEU A 55 -24.38 -3.11 3.78
N TYR A 56 -23.06 -2.89 3.82
CA TYR A 56 -22.51 -1.58 4.17
C TYR A 56 -22.93 -0.49 3.17
N ASN A 57 -22.87 -0.78 1.87
CA ASN A 57 -23.24 0.18 0.82
C ASN A 57 -24.74 0.51 0.83
N GLU A 58 -25.61 -0.44 1.13
CA GLU A 58 -27.05 -0.21 1.31
C GLU A 58 -27.32 0.79 2.44
N LEU A 59 -26.62 0.64 3.57
CA LEU A 59 -26.71 1.57 4.69
C LEU A 59 -26.07 2.95 4.41
N VAL A 60 -25.11 3.04 3.50
CA VAL A 60 -24.50 4.32 3.10
C VAL A 60 -25.44 5.13 2.21
N LYS A 61 -26.25 4.47 1.37
CA LYS A 61 -27.20 5.14 0.46
C LYS A 61 -28.42 5.75 1.17
N LYS A 62 -28.71 5.34 2.41
CA LYS A 62 -29.83 5.89 3.19
C LYS A 62 -29.50 7.32 3.67
N GLU A 63 -30.31 8.30 3.27
CA GLU A 63 -30.16 9.71 3.68
C GLU A 63 -30.43 9.94 5.17
N LYS A 64 -31.43 9.24 5.73
CA LYS A 64 -31.78 9.28 7.15
C LYS A 64 -31.61 7.90 7.76
N MET A 65 -30.72 7.82 8.75
CA MET A 65 -30.38 6.57 9.45
C MET A 65 -30.83 6.64 10.90
N SER A 66 -31.52 5.59 11.37
CA SER A 66 -31.86 5.39 12.78
C SER A 66 -30.61 5.21 13.63
N LYS A 67 -30.73 5.39 14.96
CA LYS A 67 -29.63 5.16 15.92
C LYS A 67 -29.09 3.73 15.81
N GLU A 68 -29.97 2.76 15.57
CA GLU A 68 -29.62 1.34 15.44
C GLU A 68 -28.85 1.06 14.13
N GLU A 69 -29.29 1.64 13.01
CA GLU A 69 -28.62 1.48 11.72
C GLU A 69 -27.23 2.13 11.73
N LYS A 70 -27.06 3.26 12.44
CA LYS A 70 -25.74 3.87 12.68
C LYS A 70 -24.81 2.92 13.45
N LEU A 71 -25.34 2.19 14.43
CA LEU A 71 -24.58 1.21 15.19
C LEU A 71 -24.22 0.00 14.33
N GLN A 72 -25.16 -0.51 13.53
CA GLN A 72 -24.93 -1.59 12.57
C GLN A 72 -23.85 -1.22 11.54
N LYS A 73 -23.92 -0.01 10.98
CA LYS A 73 -22.90 0.52 10.05
C LYS A 73 -21.50 0.51 10.69
N LYS A 74 -21.38 0.92 11.96
CA LYS A 74 -20.11 0.85 12.70
C LYS A 74 -19.63 -0.59 12.91
N LYS A 75 -20.53 -1.53 13.19
CA LYS A 75 -20.19 -2.97 13.33
C LYS A 75 -19.69 -3.55 12.00
N LEU A 76 -20.40 -3.29 10.89
CA LEU A 76 -20.00 -3.72 9.55
C LEU A 76 -18.65 -3.12 9.14
N ALA A 77 -18.42 -1.83 9.43
CA ALA A 77 -17.12 -1.19 9.15
C ALA A 77 -15.95 -1.88 9.87
N LYS A 78 -16.16 -2.30 11.14
CA LYS A 78 -15.17 -3.07 11.91
C LYS A 78 -14.94 -4.45 11.31
N GLN A 79 -15.99 -5.16 10.90
CA GLN A 79 -15.87 -6.47 10.25
C GLN A 79 -15.13 -6.37 8.90
N LEU A 80 -15.47 -5.37 8.07
CA LEU A 80 -14.74 -5.10 6.83
C LEU A 80 -13.26 -4.78 7.08
N ALA A 81 -12.95 -4.03 8.14
CA ALA A 81 -11.57 -3.78 8.54
C ALA A 81 -10.84 -5.06 8.95
N ALA A 82 -11.49 -5.93 9.74
CA ALA A 82 -10.94 -7.22 10.15
C ALA A 82 -10.62 -8.12 8.94
N CYS A 83 -11.55 -8.27 8.00
CA CYS A 83 -11.33 -9.04 6.78
C CYS A 83 -10.14 -8.51 5.96
N ARG A 84 -9.97 -7.18 5.87
CA ARG A 84 -8.81 -6.58 5.20
C ARG A 84 -7.50 -6.92 5.91
N THR A 85 -7.48 -6.82 7.24
CA THR A 85 -6.28 -7.15 8.03
C THR A 85 -5.91 -8.63 7.94
N GLU A 86 -6.90 -9.54 7.92
CA GLU A 86 -6.70 -10.98 7.73
C GLU A 86 -6.04 -11.29 6.37
N GLN A 87 -6.41 -10.56 5.32
CA GLN A 87 -5.81 -10.69 3.99
C GLN A 87 -4.44 -10.01 3.86
N GLY A 88 -3.93 -9.40 4.93
CA GLY A 88 -2.65 -8.69 4.93
C GLY A 88 -2.70 -7.32 4.23
N LEU A 89 -3.87 -6.71 4.15
CA LEU A 89 -4.06 -5.35 3.62
C LEU A 89 -4.12 -4.33 4.76
N SER A 90 -2.97 -4.11 5.38
CA SER A 90 -2.74 -3.03 6.33
C SER A 90 -1.35 -2.43 6.10
N LYS A 91 -1.13 -1.21 6.60
CA LYS A 91 0.19 -0.58 6.57
C LYS A 91 1.26 -1.48 7.22
N ALA A 92 0.95 -1.96 8.43
CA ALA A 92 1.86 -2.78 9.23
C ALA A 92 2.19 -4.13 8.57
N SER A 93 1.23 -4.76 7.91
CA SER A 93 1.47 -6.04 7.22
C SER A 93 2.38 -5.87 6.01
N LEU A 94 2.25 -4.78 5.25
CA LEU A 94 3.16 -4.45 4.14
C LEU A 94 4.55 -4.07 4.64
N GLU A 95 4.65 -3.28 5.72
CA GLU A 95 5.93 -2.95 6.36
C GLU A 95 6.65 -4.23 6.85
N HIS A 96 5.92 -5.16 7.47
CA HIS A 96 6.48 -6.43 7.94
C HIS A 96 6.96 -7.31 6.78
N TYR A 97 6.16 -7.41 5.72
CA TYR A 97 6.52 -8.16 4.51
C TYR A 97 7.77 -7.59 3.84
N ILE A 98 7.80 -6.27 3.60
CA ILE A 98 8.92 -5.63 2.91
C ILE A 98 10.19 -5.66 3.76
N LYS A 99 10.07 -5.65 5.10
CA LYS A 99 11.22 -5.80 6.02
C LYS A 99 11.94 -7.11 5.78
N VAL A 100 11.23 -8.22 5.55
CA VAL A 100 11.83 -9.52 5.23
C VAL A 100 12.50 -9.46 3.86
N CYS A 101 11.81 -8.94 2.83
CA CYS A 101 12.36 -8.81 1.48
C CYS A 101 13.56 -7.86 1.39
N GLY A 102 13.61 -6.82 2.23
CA GLY A 102 14.63 -5.78 2.25
C GLY A 102 15.95 -6.22 2.86
N LYS A 103 15.99 -7.34 3.62
CA LYS A 103 17.23 -7.85 4.23
C LYS A 103 18.35 -8.09 3.22
N GLN A 104 18.01 -8.58 2.03
CA GLN A 104 18.97 -8.80 0.94
C GLN A 104 19.63 -7.51 0.43
N PHE A 105 18.98 -6.36 0.64
CA PHE A 105 19.46 -5.03 0.24
C PHE A 105 19.99 -4.21 1.41
N SER A 106 20.24 -4.82 2.58
CA SER A 106 20.72 -4.12 3.80
C SER A 106 22.03 -3.34 3.63
N LYS A 107 22.88 -3.73 2.66
CA LYS A 107 24.11 -2.98 2.32
C LYS A 107 23.85 -1.73 1.44
N LEU A 108 22.69 -1.65 0.80
CA LEU A 108 22.34 -0.63 -0.19
C LEU A 108 21.24 0.32 0.30
N LEU A 109 20.31 -0.19 1.11
CA LEU A 109 19.11 0.51 1.56
C LEU A 109 19.03 0.52 3.09
N SER A 110 18.66 1.67 3.63
CA SER A 110 18.37 1.80 5.06
C SER A 110 16.98 1.26 5.40
N SER A 111 16.78 0.82 6.64
CA SER A 111 15.47 0.37 7.12
C SER A 111 14.37 1.43 6.94
N GLN A 112 14.72 2.71 7.08
CA GLN A 112 13.80 3.84 6.86
C GLN A 112 13.38 3.95 5.39
N GLN A 113 14.30 3.76 4.44
CA GLN A 113 13.98 3.75 3.01
C GLN A 113 13.06 2.58 2.64
N VAL A 114 13.30 1.41 3.25
CA VAL A 114 12.47 0.22 3.08
C VAL A 114 11.04 0.45 3.60
N GLN A 115 10.89 1.05 4.78
CA GLN A 115 9.59 1.43 5.34
C GLN A 115 8.88 2.47 4.47
N ALA A 116 9.58 3.52 4.03
CA ALA A 116 9.01 4.53 3.15
C ALA A 116 8.50 3.95 1.82
N GLU A 117 9.11 2.89 1.29
CA GLU A 117 8.59 2.21 0.12
C GLU A 117 7.34 1.37 0.40
N ALA A 118 7.24 0.72 1.57
CA ALA A 118 5.98 0.09 1.98
C ALA A 118 4.86 1.14 2.11
N ASP A 119 5.16 2.31 2.68
CA ASP A 119 4.20 3.41 2.84
C ASP A 119 3.69 3.90 1.49
N ARG A 120 4.59 4.08 0.51
CA ARG A 120 4.22 4.47 -0.86
C ARG A 120 3.28 3.45 -1.50
N VAL A 121 3.56 2.16 -1.37
CA VAL A 121 2.69 1.10 -1.90
C VAL A 121 1.35 1.07 -1.15
N TRP A 122 1.36 1.23 0.18
CA TRP A 122 0.15 1.31 0.99
C TRP A 122 -0.74 2.48 0.57
N CYS A 123 -0.18 3.68 0.35
CA CYS A 123 -0.96 4.82 -0.17
C CYS A 123 -1.62 4.50 -1.52
N GLY A 124 -0.96 3.73 -2.38
CA GLY A 124 -1.55 3.22 -3.61
C GLY A 124 -2.72 2.25 -3.35
N VAL A 125 -2.55 1.34 -2.39
CA VAL A 125 -3.59 0.35 -2.00
C VAL A 125 -4.80 1.08 -1.44
N GLU A 126 -4.58 2.05 -0.55
CA GLU A 126 -5.62 2.86 0.06
C GLU A 126 -6.46 3.60 -1.00
N ARG A 127 -5.79 4.17 -2.01
CA ARG A 127 -6.47 4.78 -3.17
C ARG A 127 -7.30 3.77 -3.97
N CYS A 128 -6.84 2.52 -4.11
CA CYS A 128 -7.59 1.48 -4.83
C CYS A 128 -8.79 0.95 -4.03
N LEU A 129 -8.69 0.90 -2.69
CA LEU A 129 -9.74 0.36 -1.83
C LEU A 129 -10.82 1.39 -1.49
N PHE A 130 -10.43 2.66 -1.28
CA PHE A 130 -11.31 3.70 -0.74
C PHE A 130 -11.43 4.95 -1.62
N GLY A 131 -10.57 5.08 -2.63
CA GLY A 131 -10.52 6.25 -3.52
C GLY A 131 -10.87 5.91 -4.97
N SER A 132 -10.37 6.75 -5.88
CA SER A 132 -10.53 6.61 -7.33
C SER A 132 -9.44 5.77 -8.02
N GLY A 133 -8.60 5.07 -7.24
CA GLY A 133 -7.52 4.24 -7.77
C GLY A 133 -8.05 3.01 -8.49
N LYS A 134 -7.54 2.74 -9.69
CA LYS A 134 -7.91 1.54 -10.48
C LYS A 134 -6.95 0.37 -10.24
N GLU A 135 -5.65 0.64 -10.25
CA GLU A 135 -4.62 -0.39 -10.17
C GLU A 135 -3.32 0.16 -9.52
N LEU A 136 -2.53 -0.72 -8.92
CA LEU A 136 -1.19 -0.42 -8.40
C LEU A 136 -0.14 -0.58 -9.49
N HIS A 137 0.59 0.45 -9.88
CA HIS A 137 1.60 0.32 -10.94
C HIS A 137 2.97 -0.13 -10.44
N PHE A 138 3.68 -0.90 -11.28
CA PHE A 138 5.09 -1.20 -11.09
C PHE A 138 5.96 0.00 -11.50
N LYS A 139 7.10 0.18 -10.85
CA LYS A 139 8.17 1.07 -11.31
C LYS A 139 8.89 0.42 -12.48
N LYS A 140 9.17 1.22 -13.51
CA LYS A 140 10.10 0.81 -14.58
C LYS A 140 11.51 0.72 -13.99
N LEU A 141 12.21 -0.35 -14.34
CA LEU A 141 13.62 -0.58 -14.00
C LEU A 141 14.50 -0.19 -15.19
#